data_AF-A0A2D6KVW9-F1
#
_entry.id   AF-A0A2D6KVW9-F1
#
_cell.length_a   1.000
_cell.length_b   1.000
_cell.length_c   1.000
_cell.angle_alpha   90.00
_cell.angle_beta   90.00
_cell.angle_gamma   90.00
#
_symmetry.space_group_name_H-M   'P 1'
#
loop_
_entity.id
_entity.type
_entity.pdbx_description
1 polymer ?
#
loop_
_entity_poly.entity_id
_entity_poly.type
_entity_poly.pdbx_seq_one_letter_code
_entity_poly.pdbx_strand_id
1 'polypeptide(L)'
;MPIENPDKLGTVATIKMNGIFDFKGLYHVMHDWFVDRGYYFEETLYKHKVPSPAGAEQTINWSGWKKVNEFVKYWIKLYIKVWDMKQLEVVKNGEKKILTKARLRIFFEGEIEFDYAKRFSGNKFLQSLQDIYLNYIIKKDLQNIYEDQLWYVIYKLHRVTKEFLDFDTKGNAFYDVW
;
A
#
# COMPACT_ATOMS: atom_id res chain seq x y z
N MET A 1 16.03 8.50 -1.42
CA MET A 1 16.84 8.32 -0.20
C MET A 1 16.41 7.01 0.46
N PRO A 2 17.32 6.24 1.07
CA PRO A 2 16.94 5.10 1.90
C PRO A 2 16.23 5.62 3.17
N ILE A 3 15.11 5.02 3.54
CA ILE A 3 14.29 5.45 4.67
C ILE A 3 15.03 5.02 5.94
N GLU A 4 15.56 6.00 6.68
CA GLU A 4 16.54 5.81 7.77
C GLU A 4 15.88 5.55 9.14
N ASN A 5 14.55 5.60 9.25
CA ASN A 5 13.85 5.20 10.48
C ASN A 5 12.36 4.94 10.22
N PRO A 6 11.86 3.68 10.30
CA PRO A 6 10.44 3.39 10.13
C PRO A 6 9.56 3.83 11.32
N ASP A 7 10.15 4.28 12.44
CA ASP A 7 9.41 4.70 13.64
C ASP A 7 9.00 6.19 13.61
N LYS A 8 9.27 6.91 12.52
CA LYS A 8 8.83 8.30 12.33
C LYS A 8 8.06 8.42 11.03
N LEU A 9 6.74 8.57 11.19
CA LEU A 9 5.70 8.88 10.19
C LEU A 9 4.90 7.67 9.70
N GLY A 10 3.68 7.54 10.25
CA GLY A 10 2.58 6.77 9.67
C GLY A 10 2.21 5.49 10.41
N THR A 11 0.95 5.08 10.24
CA THR A 11 0.55 3.71 10.55
C THR A 11 1.29 2.76 9.63
N VAL A 12 2.07 1.83 10.20
CA VAL A 12 2.86 0.86 9.42
C VAL A 12 2.27 -0.54 9.60
N ALA A 13 1.94 -1.19 8.49
CA ALA A 13 1.69 -2.64 8.44
C ALA A 13 2.65 -3.30 7.44
N THR A 14 2.97 -4.58 7.62
CA THR A 14 3.88 -5.30 6.71
C THR A 14 3.42 -6.73 6.49
N ILE A 15 3.40 -7.16 5.24
CA ILE A 15 3.23 -8.56 4.85
C ILE A 15 4.57 -9.09 4.35
N LYS A 16 4.95 -10.29 4.80
CA LYS A 16 6.09 -11.06 4.30
C LYS A 16 5.60 -12.45 3.94
N MET A 17 5.96 -12.93 2.76
CA MET A 17 5.58 -14.26 2.30
C MET A 17 6.68 -14.86 1.44
N ASN A 18 6.80 -16.18 1.47
CA ASN A 18 7.62 -16.96 0.54
C ASN A 18 6.78 -18.13 0.05
N GLY A 19 6.49 -18.20 -1.25
CA GLY A 19 5.60 -19.24 -1.78
C GLY A 19 5.22 -19.04 -3.23
N ILE A 20 4.22 -19.83 -3.66
CA ILE A 20 3.63 -19.80 -5.00
C ILE A 20 2.26 -19.13 -4.90
N PHE A 21 2.06 -18.08 -5.70
CA PHE A 21 0.83 -17.30 -5.67
C PHE A 21 0.56 -16.60 -7.01
N ASP A 22 -0.69 -16.21 -7.22
CA ASP A 22 -1.16 -15.42 -8.35
C ASP A 22 -0.80 -13.94 -8.16
N PHE A 23 0.40 -13.56 -8.59
CA PHE A 23 0.88 -12.18 -8.50
C PHE A 23 0.00 -11.21 -9.30
N LYS A 24 -0.54 -11.66 -10.44
CA LYS A 24 -1.45 -10.84 -11.25
C LYS A 24 -2.75 -10.59 -10.49
N GLY A 25 -3.37 -11.63 -9.94
CA GLY A 25 -4.58 -11.50 -9.12
C GLY A 25 -4.36 -10.61 -7.90
N LEU A 26 -3.22 -10.76 -7.21
CA LEU A 26 -2.83 -9.90 -6.08
C LEU A 26 -2.78 -8.42 -6.48
N TYR A 27 -2.12 -8.13 -7.62
CA TYR A 27 -2.02 -6.77 -8.17
C TYR A 27 -3.42 -6.19 -8.39
N HIS A 28 -4.32 -6.94 -9.05
CA HIS A 28 -5.68 -6.47 -9.35
C HIS A 28 -6.49 -6.24 -8.07
N VAL A 29 -6.50 -7.19 -7.13
CA VAL A 29 -7.25 -7.06 -5.87
C VAL A 29 -6.83 -5.82 -5.07
N MET A 30 -5.52 -5.55 -5.00
CA MET A 30 -5.04 -4.36 -4.29
C MET A 30 -5.37 -3.08 -5.06
N HIS A 31 -5.21 -3.06 -6.38
CA HIS A 31 -5.55 -1.92 -7.23
C HIS A 31 -7.05 -1.58 -7.11
N ASP A 32 -7.92 -2.56 -7.29
CA ASP A 32 -9.37 -2.40 -7.26
C ASP A 32 -9.82 -1.91 -5.88
N TRP A 33 -9.15 -2.35 -4.80
CA TRP A 33 -9.43 -1.84 -3.46
C TRP A 33 -9.30 -0.31 -3.37
N PHE A 34 -8.31 0.30 -4.05
CA PHE A 34 -8.13 1.75 -4.10
C PHE A 34 -9.25 2.40 -4.93
N VAL A 35 -9.48 1.90 -6.13
CA VAL A 35 -10.44 2.47 -7.09
C VAL A 35 -11.86 2.40 -6.54
N ASP A 36 -12.28 1.26 -6.01
CA ASP A 36 -13.61 1.06 -5.42
C ASP A 36 -13.89 1.97 -4.22
N ARG A 37 -12.83 2.45 -3.55
CA ARG A 37 -12.92 3.36 -2.41
C ARG A 37 -12.77 4.83 -2.80
N GLY A 38 -12.64 5.11 -4.10
CA GLY A 38 -12.51 6.47 -4.64
C GLY A 38 -11.18 7.14 -4.30
N TYR A 39 -10.12 6.36 -4.14
CA TYR A 39 -8.77 6.91 -4.11
C TYR A 39 -8.33 7.21 -5.54
N TYR A 40 -7.70 8.37 -5.73
CA TYR A 40 -6.83 8.56 -6.88
C TYR A 40 -5.64 7.62 -6.71
N PHE A 41 -5.28 6.87 -7.75
CA PHE A 41 -4.26 5.84 -7.70
C PHE A 41 -3.14 6.14 -8.71
N GLU A 42 -1.90 5.93 -8.29
CA GLU A 42 -0.71 6.09 -9.12
C GLU A 42 0.35 5.04 -8.80
N GLU A 43 0.87 4.37 -9.83
CA GLU A 43 2.09 3.57 -9.74
C GLU A 43 3.32 4.47 -9.91
N THR A 44 3.78 5.02 -8.78
CA THR A 44 4.92 5.96 -8.74
C THR A 44 6.28 5.35 -9.09
N LEU A 45 6.42 4.02 -9.01
CA LEU A 45 7.65 3.32 -9.38
C LEU A 45 7.36 1.91 -9.88
N TYR A 46 7.99 1.56 -10.99
CA TYR A 46 8.14 0.17 -11.44
C TYR A 46 9.60 -0.08 -11.82
N LYS A 47 10.24 -1.05 -11.15
CA LYS A 47 11.59 -1.52 -11.47
C LYS A 47 11.56 -3.03 -11.63
N HIS A 48 12.04 -3.50 -12.77
CA HIS A 48 12.21 -4.92 -13.08
C HIS A 48 13.70 -5.19 -13.35
N LYS A 49 14.31 -6.09 -12.58
CA LYS A 49 15.67 -6.55 -12.82
C LYS A 49 15.65 -7.94 -13.44
N VAL A 50 16.29 -8.05 -14.60
CA VAL A 50 16.38 -9.23 -15.46
C VAL A 50 17.07 -10.40 -14.71
N PRO A 51 16.73 -11.67 -14.99
CA PRO A 51 17.01 -12.78 -14.09
C PRO A 51 18.49 -12.99 -13.78
N SER A 52 18.80 -13.13 -12.49
CA SER A 52 19.95 -13.91 -12.04
C SER A 52 19.56 -15.40 -12.02
N PRO A 53 20.50 -16.34 -11.80
CA PRO A 53 20.15 -17.75 -11.58
C PRO A 53 19.08 -17.98 -10.49
N ALA A 54 18.95 -17.05 -9.55
CA ALA A 54 17.95 -17.09 -8.48
C ALA A 54 16.53 -16.69 -8.95
N GLY A 55 16.39 -15.94 -10.04
CA GLY A 55 15.12 -15.41 -10.55
C GLY A 55 15.18 -13.90 -10.81
N ALA A 56 14.05 -13.32 -11.23
CA ALA A 56 13.91 -11.86 -11.41
C ALA A 56 13.59 -11.16 -10.08
N GLU A 57 13.92 -9.87 -9.98
CA GLU A 57 13.49 -9.00 -8.87
C GLU A 57 12.55 -7.91 -9.39
N GLN A 58 11.54 -7.57 -8.60
CA GLN A 58 10.67 -6.43 -8.86
C GLN A 58 10.57 -5.51 -7.64
N THR A 59 10.51 -4.21 -7.90
CA THR A 59 10.17 -3.19 -6.90
C THR A 59 9.09 -2.30 -7.48
N ILE A 60 7.99 -2.21 -6.78
CA ILE A 60 6.81 -1.45 -7.19
C ILE A 60 6.43 -0.53 -6.04
N ASN A 61 6.24 0.75 -6.33
CA ASN A 61 5.71 1.70 -5.36
C ASN A 61 4.39 2.26 -5.86
N TRP A 62 3.36 2.19 -5.03
CA TRP A 62 2.07 2.81 -5.30
C TRP A 62 1.81 3.94 -4.33
N SER A 63 1.10 4.95 -4.82
CA SER A 63 0.55 6.03 -4.02
C SER A 63 -0.93 6.16 -4.35
N GLY A 64 -1.75 6.14 -3.32
CA GLY A 64 -3.18 6.41 -3.43
C GLY A 64 -3.54 7.57 -2.52
N TRP A 65 -4.32 8.54 -3.00
CA TRP A 65 -4.81 9.63 -2.15
C TRP A 65 -6.31 9.89 -2.30
N LYS A 66 -6.91 10.36 -1.22
CA LYS A 66 -8.33 10.71 -1.16
C LYS A 66 -8.55 11.92 -0.27
N LYS A 67 -9.34 12.88 -0.75
CA LYS A 67 -9.82 14.01 0.08
C LYS A 67 -10.89 13.49 1.03
N VAL A 68 -10.69 13.66 2.32
CA VAL A 68 -11.65 13.28 3.36
C VAL A 68 -12.68 14.39 3.56
N ASN A 69 -12.19 15.62 3.62
CA ASN A 69 -12.99 16.85 3.63
C ASN A 69 -12.14 17.97 2.99
N GLU A 70 -12.57 19.22 3.06
CA GLU A 70 -11.87 20.36 2.44
C GLU A 70 -10.50 20.69 3.07
N PHE A 71 -10.19 20.11 4.23
CA PHE A 71 -8.97 20.36 5.00
C PHE A 71 -8.03 19.15 5.07
N VAL A 72 -8.58 17.93 5.01
CA VAL A 72 -7.84 16.68 5.26
C VAL A 72 -7.78 15.84 4.00
N LYS A 73 -6.57 15.38 3.65
CA LYS A 73 -6.33 14.40 2.59
C LYS A 73 -5.56 13.21 3.16
N TYR A 74 -6.05 12.02 2.85
CA TYR A 74 -5.36 10.77 3.16
C TYR A 74 -4.47 10.36 2.02
N TRP A 75 -3.28 9.89 2.39
CA TRP A 75 -2.32 9.22 1.53
C TRP A 75 -2.11 7.80 2.06
N ILE A 76 -2.13 6.84 1.15
CA ILE A 76 -1.75 5.46 1.42
C ILE A 76 -0.68 5.10 0.39
N LYS A 77 0.50 4.71 0.87
CA LYS A 77 1.62 4.30 0.02
C LYS A 77 1.91 2.82 0.23
N LEU A 78 2.09 2.10 -0.86
CA LEU A 78 2.53 0.70 -0.84
C LEU A 78 3.94 0.60 -1.39
N TYR A 79 4.80 -0.12 -0.69
CA TYR A 79 6.12 -0.50 -1.16
C TYR A 79 6.20 -2.01 -1.30
N ILE A 80 6.11 -2.49 -2.53
CA ILE A 80 6.08 -3.90 -2.87
C ILE A 80 7.47 -4.29 -3.38
N LYS A 81 8.06 -5.32 -2.77
CA LYS A 81 9.30 -5.93 -3.20
C LYS A 81 9.11 -7.42 -3.44
N VAL A 82 9.58 -7.87 -4.60
CA VAL A 82 9.52 -9.26 -5.03
C VAL A 82 10.94 -9.71 -5.35
N TRP A 83 11.34 -10.86 -4.82
CA TRP A 83 12.63 -11.49 -5.08
C TRP A 83 12.45 -12.92 -5.58
N ASP A 84 13.45 -13.39 -6.33
CA ASP A 84 13.52 -14.76 -6.86
C ASP A 84 12.28 -15.15 -7.66
N MET A 85 11.71 -14.18 -8.39
CA MET A 85 10.48 -14.34 -9.13
C MET A 85 10.67 -15.33 -10.26
N LYS A 86 9.87 -16.40 -10.25
CA LYS A 86 9.79 -17.41 -11.31
C LYS A 86 8.32 -17.66 -11.67
N GLN A 87 8.03 -17.67 -12.97
CA GLN A 87 6.71 -18.03 -13.46
C GLN A 87 6.59 -19.56 -13.57
N LEU A 88 5.46 -20.09 -13.15
CA LEU A 88 5.10 -21.50 -13.22
C LEU A 88 3.79 -21.61 -14.00
N GLU A 89 3.76 -22.42 -15.06
CA GLU A 89 2.52 -22.80 -15.71
C GLU A 89 1.93 -24.00 -14.97
N VAL A 90 0.70 -23.87 -14.47
CA VAL A 90 -0.05 -24.96 -13.84
C VAL A 90 -1.34 -25.19 -14.62
N VAL A 91 -1.75 -26.45 -14.76
CA VAL A 91 -3.06 -26.80 -15.34
C VAL A 91 -4.03 -27.05 -14.20
N LYS A 92 -5.07 -26.23 -14.09
CA LYS A 92 -6.12 -26.37 -13.07
C LYS A 92 -7.46 -26.50 -13.77
N ASN A 93 -8.17 -27.61 -13.54
CA ASN A 93 -9.47 -27.89 -14.15
C ASN A 93 -9.46 -27.82 -15.70
N GLY A 94 -8.34 -28.18 -16.33
CA GLY A 94 -8.16 -28.11 -17.79
C GLY A 94 -7.75 -26.72 -18.32
N GLU A 95 -7.68 -25.70 -17.47
CA GLU A 95 -7.22 -24.36 -17.84
C GLU A 95 -5.77 -24.14 -17.42
N LYS A 96 -4.97 -23.55 -18.32
CA LYS A 96 -3.61 -23.11 -18.00
C LYS A 96 -3.67 -21.82 -17.18
N LYS A 97 -3.08 -21.84 -15.99
CA LYS A 97 -2.89 -20.67 -15.13
C LYS A 97 -1.40 -20.42 -14.92
N ILE A 98 -0.99 -19.16 -14.99
CA ILE A 98 0.38 -18.74 -14.66
C ILE A 98 0.42 -18.31 -13.20
N LEU A 99 1.21 -19.02 -12.40
CA LEU A 99 1.50 -18.67 -11.01
C LEU A 99 2.92 -18.12 -10.87
N THR A 100 3.17 -17.42 -9.78
CA THR A 100 4.47 -16.83 -9.46
C THR A 100 5.02 -17.46 -8.19
N LYS A 101 6.20 -18.08 -8.28
CA LYS A 101 7.00 -18.47 -7.11
C LYS A 101 7.94 -17.32 -6.78
N ALA A 102 7.83 -16.75 -5.59
CA ALA A 102 8.68 -15.64 -5.17
C ALA A 102 8.71 -15.45 -3.65
N ARG A 103 9.69 -14.67 -3.18
CA ARG A 103 9.64 -13.99 -1.89
C ARG A 103 8.99 -12.62 -2.10
N LEU A 104 7.98 -12.31 -1.29
CA LEU A 104 7.20 -11.08 -1.37
C LEU A 104 7.29 -10.33 -0.04
N ARG A 105 7.45 -9.01 -0.12
CA ARG A 105 7.27 -8.09 1.00
C ARG A 105 6.46 -6.89 0.56
N ILE A 106 5.42 -6.57 1.32
CA ILE A 106 4.58 -5.40 1.09
C ILE A 106 4.60 -4.57 2.37
N PHE A 107 4.99 -3.30 2.25
CA PHE A 107 4.87 -2.32 3.32
C PHE A 107 3.71 -1.37 3.01
N PHE A 108 2.90 -1.10 4.02
CA PHE A 108 1.77 -0.18 3.95
C PHE A 108 2.10 1.02 4.83
N GLU A 109 2.04 2.22 4.27
CA GLU A 109 2.29 3.48 4.96
C GLU A 109 1.07 4.40 4.79
N GLY A 110 0.66 5.04 5.89
CA GLY A 110 -0.38 6.05 5.92
C GLY A 110 0.16 7.42 6.26
N GLU A 111 -0.25 8.44 5.50
CA GLU A 111 0.08 9.83 5.77
C GLU A 111 -1.18 10.70 5.68
N ILE A 112 -1.26 11.72 6.55
CA ILE A 112 -2.35 12.69 6.56
C ILE A 112 -1.79 14.05 6.19
N GLU A 113 -2.35 14.64 5.14
CA GLU A 113 -2.03 15.99 4.71
C GLU A 113 -3.18 16.93 5.16
N PHE A 114 -2.85 17.87 6.05
CA PHE A 114 -3.74 18.91 6.55
C PHE A 114 -3.57 20.21 5.74
N ASP A 115 -4.64 21.00 5.62
CA ASP A 115 -4.71 22.24 4.83
C ASP A 115 -4.19 22.11 3.38
N TYR A 116 -4.51 21.01 2.71
CA TYR A 116 -4.09 20.82 1.31
C TYR A 116 -4.65 21.90 0.36
N ALA A 117 -5.73 22.59 0.76
CA ALA A 117 -6.39 23.64 -0.02
C ALA A 117 -5.79 25.04 0.20
N LYS A 118 -4.82 25.20 1.12
CA LYS A 118 -4.12 26.46 1.43
C LYS A 118 -5.06 27.65 1.69
N ARG A 119 -6.25 27.41 2.25
CA ARG A 119 -7.30 28.45 2.34
C ARG A 119 -6.97 29.58 3.31
N PHE A 120 -5.96 29.40 4.16
CA PHE A 120 -5.59 30.39 5.16
C PHE A 120 -4.54 31.38 4.65
N SER A 121 -4.06 31.29 3.40
CA SER A 121 -2.94 32.10 2.88
C SER A 121 -3.21 33.61 2.62
N GLY A 122 -4.31 34.20 3.10
CA GLY A 122 -4.72 35.59 2.81
C GLY A 122 -4.32 36.71 3.79
N ASN A 123 -4.17 36.47 5.10
CA ASN A 123 -3.87 37.53 6.09
C ASN A 123 -2.86 37.04 7.15
N LYS A 124 -1.64 37.62 7.16
CA LYS A 124 -0.49 37.15 7.96
C LYS A 124 -0.74 37.10 9.48
N PHE A 125 -1.57 38.00 10.01
CA PHE A 125 -1.88 38.04 11.45
C PHE A 125 -2.93 37.00 11.84
N LEU A 126 -3.99 36.86 11.04
CA LEU A 126 -5.00 35.82 11.23
C LEU A 126 -4.43 34.43 10.98
N GLN A 127 -3.51 34.28 10.02
CA GLN A 127 -2.70 33.07 9.82
C GLN A 127 -1.94 32.71 11.08
N SER A 128 -1.21 33.66 11.67
CA SER A 128 -0.37 33.35 12.83
C SER A 128 -1.20 32.93 14.06
N LEU A 129 -2.34 33.56 14.32
CA LEU A 129 -3.22 33.21 15.44
C LEU A 129 -3.94 31.87 15.21
N GLN A 130 -4.39 31.65 13.97
CA GLN A 130 -5.00 30.41 13.55
C GLN A 130 -3.99 29.25 13.52
N ASP A 131 -2.75 29.51 13.11
CA ASP A 131 -1.66 28.55 13.08
C ASP A 131 -1.33 28.09 14.49
N ILE A 132 -1.35 28.96 15.49
CA ILE A 132 -1.11 28.54 16.89
C ILE A 132 -2.27 27.68 17.39
N TYR A 133 -3.52 28.11 17.17
CA TYR A 133 -4.70 27.41 17.68
C TYR A 133 -4.95 26.07 16.97
N LEU A 134 -4.84 26.04 15.63
CA LEU A 134 -4.89 24.81 14.84
C LEU A 134 -3.68 23.94 15.14
N ASN A 135 -2.43 24.42 15.05
CA ASN A 135 -1.27 23.53 15.14
C ASN A 135 -1.02 22.93 16.54
N TYR A 136 -1.38 23.61 17.63
CA TYR A 136 -1.05 23.13 18.98
C TYR A 136 -2.21 22.48 19.74
N ILE A 137 -3.44 22.97 19.58
CA ILE A 137 -4.59 22.51 20.39
C ILE A 137 -5.46 21.55 19.57
N ILE A 138 -5.95 21.99 18.42
CA ILE A 138 -6.92 21.20 17.62
C ILE A 138 -6.23 20.11 16.80
N LYS A 139 -5.03 20.37 16.28
CA LYS A 139 -4.32 19.43 15.40
C LYS A 139 -4.01 18.12 16.10
N LYS A 140 -3.67 18.11 17.40
CA LYS A 140 -3.39 16.84 18.10
C LYS A 140 -4.64 15.96 18.19
N ASP A 141 -5.76 16.52 18.62
CA ASP A 141 -7.00 15.76 18.76
C ASP A 141 -7.58 15.33 17.41
N LEU A 142 -7.57 16.23 16.41
CA LEU A 142 -7.95 15.88 15.05
C LEU A 142 -7.01 14.85 14.43
N GLN A 143 -5.70 15.01 14.63
CA GLN A 143 -4.70 14.08 14.12
C GLN A 143 -4.94 12.69 14.69
N ASN A 144 -5.14 12.54 15.99
CA ASN A 144 -5.47 11.24 16.58
C ASN A 144 -6.72 10.61 15.94
N ILE A 145 -7.82 11.37 15.79
CA ILE A 145 -9.06 10.88 15.18
C ILE A 145 -8.83 10.42 13.73
N TYR A 146 -8.13 11.24 12.94
CA TYR A 146 -7.89 10.93 11.54
C TYR A 146 -6.82 9.85 11.35
N GLU A 147 -5.86 9.73 12.28
CA GLU A 147 -4.87 8.66 12.32
C GLU A 147 -5.54 7.32 12.62
N ASP A 148 -6.43 7.25 13.59
CA ASP A 148 -7.20 6.03 13.90
C ASP A 148 -8.07 5.58 12.72
N GLN A 149 -8.72 6.54 12.05
CA GLN A 149 -9.50 6.27 10.85
C GLN A 149 -8.62 5.76 9.70
N LEU A 150 -7.50 6.42 9.42
CA LEU A 150 -6.56 6.01 8.39
C LEU A 150 -5.94 4.66 8.73
N TRP A 151 -5.63 4.41 10.00
CA TRP A 151 -5.12 3.13 10.50
C TRP A 151 -6.09 2.01 10.18
N TYR A 152 -7.38 2.20 10.48
CA TYR A 152 -8.40 1.20 10.20
C TYR A 152 -8.59 0.94 8.71
N VAL A 153 -8.46 2.00 7.89
CA VAL A 153 -8.50 1.90 6.42
C VAL A 153 -7.31 1.08 5.89
N ILE A 154 -6.10 1.36 6.36
CA ILE A 154 -4.88 0.60 6.01
C ILE A 154 -4.99 -0.85 6.47
N TYR A 155 -5.49 -1.07 7.68
CA TYR A 155 -5.69 -2.40 8.23
C TYR A 155 -6.66 -3.23 7.37
N LYS A 156 -7.72 -2.61 6.83
CA LYS A 156 -8.63 -3.27 5.89
C LYS A 156 -7.94 -3.66 4.58
N LEU A 157 -7.12 -2.77 4.01
CA LEU A 157 -6.34 -3.10 2.81
C LEU A 157 -5.39 -4.25 3.10
N HIS A 158 -4.60 -4.14 4.17
CA HIS A 158 -3.69 -5.18 4.64
C HIS A 158 -4.41 -6.53 4.81
N ARG A 159 -5.60 -6.53 5.42
CA ARG A 159 -6.39 -7.75 5.63
C ARG A 159 -6.82 -8.37 4.29
N VAL A 160 -7.36 -7.59 3.36
CA VAL A 160 -7.75 -8.07 2.03
C VAL A 160 -6.54 -8.65 1.28
N THR A 161 -5.40 -7.96 1.32
CA THR A 161 -4.15 -8.46 0.72
C THR A 161 -3.71 -9.78 1.35
N LYS A 162 -3.77 -9.88 2.68
CA LYS A 162 -3.37 -11.10 3.41
C LYS A 162 -4.31 -12.26 3.14
N GLU A 163 -5.62 -12.02 3.17
CA GLU A 163 -6.64 -13.04 2.88
C GLU A 163 -6.49 -13.61 1.46
N PHE A 164 -6.23 -12.76 0.48
CA PHE A 164 -5.96 -13.21 -0.89
C PHE A 164 -4.73 -14.13 -0.94
N LEU A 165 -3.62 -13.71 -0.33
CA LEU A 165 -2.38 -14.49 -0.29
C LEU A 165 -2.54 -15.82 0.45
N ASP A 166 -3.22 -15.82 1.61
CA ASP A 166 -3.45 -17.01 2.42
C ASP A 166 -4.38 -18.01 1.69
N PHE A 167 -5.41 -17.52 1.00
CA PHE A 167 -6.30 -18.37 0.21
C PHE A 167 -5.57 -19.00 -0.98
N ASP A 168 -4.84 -18.19 -1.74
CA ASP A 168 -4.18 -18.66 -2.96
C ASP A 168 -3.03 -19.63 -2.62
N THR A 169 -2.23 -19.33 -1.60
CA THR A 169 -1.16 -20.26 -1.15
C THR A 169 -1.69 -21.60 -0.64
N LYS A 170 -2.77 -21.60 0.16
CA LYS A 170 -3.41 -22.86 0.62
C LYS A 170 -4.00 -23.65 -0.55
N GLY A 171 -4.62 -22.97 -1.51
CA GLY A 171 -5.13 -23.58 -2.73
C GLY A 171 -4.03 -24.11 -3.64
N ASN A 172 -2.81 -23.55 -3.56
CA ASN A 172 -1.66 -23.91 -4.39
C ASN A 172 -0.74 -24.97 -3.78
N ALA A 173 -0.83 -25.25 -2.48
CA ALA A 173 0.01 -26.24 -1.80
C ALA A 173 -0.21 -27.70 -2.29
N PHE A 174 -1.26 -27.94 -3.07
CA PHE A 174 -1.65 -29.27 -3.55
C PHE A 174 -1.35 -29.52 -5.04
N TYR A 175 -0.70 -28.58 -5.74
CA TYR A 175 -0.37 -28.80 -7.15
C TYR A 175 0.98 -29.47 -7.30
N ASP A 176 0.98 -30.64 -7.93
CA ASP A 176 2.20 -31.31 -8.40
C ASP A 176 2.86 -30.43 -9.47
N VAL A 177 4.04 -29.92 -9.14
CA VAL A 177 4.91 -29.20 -10.07
C VAL A 177 5.61 -30.27 -10.91
N TRP A 178 5.15 -30.49 -12.13
CA TRP A 178 5.76 -31.43 -13.10
C TRP A 178 7.01 -30.83 -13.75
#